data_AF-A0A2M6YYD0-F1
#
_entry.id   AF-A0A2M6YYD0-F1
#
_cell.length_a   1.000
_cell.length_b   1.000
_cell.length_c   1.000
_cell.angle_alpha   90.00
_cell.angle_beta   90.00
_cell.angle_gamma   90.00
#
_symmetry.space_group_name_H-M   'P 1'
#
loop_
_entity.id
_entity.type
_entity.pdbx_description
1 polymer ?
#
loop_
_entity_poly.entity_id
_entity_poly.type
_entity_poly.pdbx_seq_one_letter_code
_entity_poly.pdbx_strand_id
1 'polypeptide(L)'
;MERKANAISKFVPFGLALVLLYVTQYEARSTEQKGCGAPSLSRPASNNHYNFFDANTILMWIANNGDGSLDPNTGGAGFYWPKGTEKTASYEDGLVWGGLVSGRPRVGGSTYTHGLRAGHVIGGGAVARPDSSNDPRHRVYKIQKNWRELKAIDPTRYAAAREDYVEWPGNLGAPFIDVNGNGRWDPPQLDPADRQTGGDEPSFVGDQQL
;
A
#
# COMPACT_ATOMS: atom_id res chain seq x y z
N MET A 1 23.49 -64.09 -63.12
CA MET A 1 23.86 -63.48 -64.41
C MET A 1 23.53 -61.99 -64.29
N GLU A 2 24.41 -61.17 -63.67
CA GLU A 2 25.49 -60.36 -64.30
C GLU A 2 25.00 -59.60 -65.55
N ARG A 3 25.15 -58.27 -65.74
CA ARG A 3 26.23 -57.31 -65.40
C ARG A 3 25.77 -55.90 -65.88
N LYS A 4 25.89 -54.77 -65.17
CA LYS A 4 26.95 -53.70 -65.19
C LYS A 4 26.23 -52.38 -64.78
N ALA A 5 26.61 -51.68 -63.70
CA ALA A 5 27.70 -50.71 -63.53
C ALA A 5 27.54 -49.38 -64.30
N ASN A 6 27.41 -48.26 -63.57
CA ASN A 6 28.28 -47.09 -63.76
C ASN A 6 28.23 -46.11 -62.56
N ALA A 7 29.41 -45.64 -62.19
CA ALA A 7 29.78 -44.86 -61.01
C ALA A 7 30.16 -43.42 -61.38
N ILE A 8 29.96 -42.46 -60.48
CA ILE A 8 30.50 -41.08 -60.51
C ILE A 8 30.53 -40.60 -59.05
N SER A 9 31.48 -39.86 -58.49
CA SER A 9 32.94 -39.76 -58.56
C SER A 9 33.34 -39.07 -57.24
N LYS A 10 34.57 -39.30 -56.77
CA LYS A 10 35.07 -38.87 -55.46
C LYS A 10 35.52 -37.40 -55.47
N PHE A 11 35.33 -36.68 -54.37
CA PHE A 11 36.19 -35.55 -53.99
C PHE A 11 36.40 -35.53 -52.47
N VAL A 12 37.67 -35.55 -52.06
CA VAL A 12 38.15 -35.28 -50.70
C VAL A 12 39.19 -34.16 -50.83
N PRO A 13 39.14 -33.13 -49.95
CA PRO A 13 40.38 -32.64 -49.34
C PRO A 13 40.19 -32.42 -47.82
N PHE A 14 41.08 -32.97 -47.00
CA PHE A 14 42.32 -32.37 -46.48
C PHE A 14 42.06 -31.54 -45.21
N GLY A 15 42.56 -32.07 -44.09
CA GLY A 15 42.33 -31.55 -42.74
C GLY A 15 43.11 -30.30 -42.42
N LEU A 16 42.53 -29.51 -41.51
CA LEU A 16 43.21 -28.47 -40.75
C LEU A 16 42.91 -28.73 -39.27
N ALA A 17 43.96 -28.99 -38.48
CA ALA A 17 43.87 -29.16 -37.05
C ALA A 17 43.65 -27.80 -36.37
N LEU A 18 42.55 -27.66 -35.62
CA LEU A 18 42.28 -26.51 -34.75
C LEU A 18 42.38 -26.97 -33.30
N VAL A 19 43.43 -26.54 -32.61
CA VAL A 19 43.63 -26.79 -31.17
C VAL A 19 42.74 -25.80 -30.40
N LEU A 20 41.68 -26.31 -29.78
CA LEU A 20 40.80 -25.54 -28.88
C LEU A 20 41.39 -25.56 -27.46
N LEU A 21 41.88 -24.40 -27.00
CA LEU A 21 42.19 -24.14 -25.59
C LEU A 21 40.88 -24.13 -24.78
N TYR A 22 40.69 -25.10 -23.89
CA TYR A 22 39.64 -25.10 -22.89
C TYR A 22 40.04 -24.15 -21.74
N VAL A 23 39.39 -22.99 -21.64
CA VAL A 23 39.39 -22.17 -20.43
C VAL A 23 38.18 -22.60 -19.59
N THR A 24 38.43 -23.26 -18.46
CA THR A 24 37.36 -23.57 -17.50
C THR A 24 36.99 -22.30 -16.73
N GLN A 25 35.81 -21.74 -17.01
CA GLN A 25 35.21 -20.74 -16.14
C GLN A 25 34.67 -21.43 -14.89
N TYR A 26 35.30 -21.17 -13.74
CA TYR A 26 34.71 -21.48 -12.44
C TYR A 26 33.61 -20.45 -12.18
N GLU A 27 32.36 -20.79 -12.48
CA GLU A 27 31.20 -20.08 -11.94
C GLU A 27 31.00 -20.54 -10.50
N ALA A 28 31.33 -19.67 -9.54
CA ALA A 28 30.97 -19.85 -8.15
C ALA A 28 29.45 -19.69 -8.02
N ARG A 29 28.70 -20.79 -8.16
CA ARG A 29 27.27 -20.82 -7.81
C ARG A 29 27.14 -20.75 -6.29
N SER A 30 26.74 -19.60 -5.76
CA SER A 30 26.15 -19.57 -4.42
C SER A 30 24.83 -20.33 -4.48
N THR A 31 24.73 -21.44 -3.77
CA THR A 31 23.43 -22.06 -3.50
C THR A 31 22.72 -21.19 -2.49
N GLU A 32 21.84 -20.32 -2.97
CA GLU A 32 20.83 -19.67 -2.12
C GLU A 32 19.92 -20.78 -1.58
N GLN A 33 20.20 -21.22 -0.34
CA GLN A 33 19.31 -22.12 0.37
C GLN A 33 18.01 -21.36 0.62
N LYS A 34 16.99 -21.60 -0.22
CA LYS A 34 15.60 -21.30 0.09
C LYS A 34 15.29 -21.97 1.43
N GLY A 35 15.24 -21.17 2.49
CA GLY A 35 14.75 -21.61 3.79
C GLY A 35 13.39 -22.27 3.62
N CYS A 36 13.22 -23.43 4.25
CA CYS A 36 11.95 -24.15 4.31
C CYS A 36 10.82 -23.18 4.64
N GLY A 37 9.74 -23.26 3.86
CA GLY A 37 8.60 -22.34 3.93
C GLY A 37 8.16 -22.07 5.34
N ALA A 38 8.51 -20.88 5.83
CA ALA A 38 7.73 -20.25 6.89
C ALA A 38 6.27 -20.24 6.43
N PRO A 39 5.30 -20.49 7.32
CA PRO A 39 3.89 -20.31 6.96
C PRO A 39 3.75 -18.87 6.45
N SER A 40 3.51 -18.73 5.14
CA SER A 40 3.13 -17.44 4.60
C SER A 40 1.76 -17.15 5.21
N LEU A 41 1.64 -15.99 5.85
CA LEU A 41 0.35 -15.51 6.27
C LEU A 41 -0.52 -15.47 5.03
N SER A 42 -1.63 -16.22 5.05
CA SER A 42 -2.62 -16.18 3.98
C SER A 42 -3.11 -14.74 3.88
N ARG A 43 -2.70 -14.05 2.82
CA ARG A 43 -3.11 -12.68 2.52
C ARG A 43 -4.55 -12.77 1.99
N PRO A 44 -5.55 -12.21 2.68
CA PRO A 44 -6.88 -12.06 2.09
C PRO A 44 -6.77 -11.23 0.82
N ALA A 45 -7.62 -11.49 -0.19
CA ALA A 45 -7.77 -10.59 -1.34
C ALA A 45 -7.99 -9.18 -0.80
N SER A 46 -7.02 -8.29 -1.04
CA SER A 46 -6.91 -7.07 -0.26
C SER A 46 -7.77 -5.97 -0.88
N ASN A 47 -8.72 -5.44 -0.11
CA ASN A 47 -9.54 -4.27 -0.45
C ASN A 47 -8.72 -2.97 -0.30
N ASN A 48 -7.51 -2.95 -0.86
CA ASN A 48 -6.59 -1.84 -0.67
C ASN A 48 -7.24 -0.55 -1.14
N HIS A 49 -7.31 0.42 -0.23
CA HIS A 49 -7.76 1.76 -0.52
C HIS A 49 -6.60 2.70 -0.27
N TYR A 50 -6.14 3.35 -1.33
CA TYR A 50 -5.09 4.36 -1.26
C TYR A 50 -5.71 5.76 -1.28
N ASN A 51 -5.16 6.65 -0.47
CA ASN A 51 -5.37 8.10 -0.56
C ASN A 51 -4.01 8.78 -0.32
N PHE A 52 -3.97 10.10 -0.29
CA PHE A 52 -2.71 10.80 -0.12
C PHE A 52 -2.86 12.06 0.74
N PHE A 53 -1.80 12.33 1.50
CA PHE A 53 -1.53 13.63 2.09
C PHE A 53 -0.94 14.55 1.01
N ASP A 54 -1.55 15.70 0.72
CA ASP A 54 -1.07 16.66 -0.30
C ASP A 54 -1.04 18.11 0.19
N ALA A 55 -0.76 18.34 1.48
CA ALA A 55 -0.56 19.68 2.00
C ALA A 55 0.81 20.26 1.61
N ASN A 56 0.88 21.58 1.46
CA ASN A 56 2.11 22.32 1.17
C ASN A 56 2.87 21.78 -0.05
N THR A 57 4.15 21.43 0.09
CA THR A 57 5.03 20.94 -0.98
C THR A 57 5.21 19.42 -0.95
N ILE A 58 4.39 18.69 -0.20
CA ILE A 58 4.48 17.23 -0.03
C ILE A 58 3.31 16.56 -0.75
N LEU A 59 3.56 15.40 -1.37
CA LEU A 59 2.54 14.39 -1.63
C LEU A 59 3.04 13.06 -1.08
N MET A 60 2.26 12.41 -0.22
CA MET A 60 2.60 11.10 0.33
C MET A 60 1.39 10.19 0.26
N TRP A 61 1.53 9.07 -0.46
CA TRP A 61 0.52 8.02 -0.53
C TRP A 61 0.42 7.26 0.80
N ILE A 62 -0.79 6.89 1.18
CA ILE A 62 -1.10 6.09 2.37
C ILE A 62 -2.24 5.13 2.01
N ALA A 63 -2.20 3.91 2.54
CA ALA A 63 -3.28 2.94 2.38
C ALA A 63 -3.86 2.43 3.71
N ASN A 64 -5.08 1.91 3.62
CA ASN A 64 -5.82 1.29 4.73
C ASN A 64 -5.21 -0.01 5.28
N ASN A 65 -4.14 -0.50 4.66
CA ASN A 65 -3.45 -1.73 5.00
C ASN A 65 -2.05 -1.45 5.60
N GLY A 66 -1.79 -0.21 6.03
CA GLY A 66 -0.52 0.19 6.64
C GLY A 66 0.63 0.35 5.66
N ASP A 67 0.36 0.41 4.35
CA ASP A 67 1.30 0.86 3.33
C ASP A 67 1.39 2.39 3.33
N GLY A 68 2.61 2.91 3.30
CA GLY A 68 2.93 4.32 3.28
C GLY A 68 4.00 4.59 2.23
N SER A 69 3.91 5.75 1.60
CA SER A 69 4.89 6.21 0.61
C SER A 69 5.08 5.30 -0.61
N LEU A 70 4.21 4.32 -0.90
CA LEU A 70 4.20 3.59 -2.17
C LEU A 70 3.17 4.21 -3.13
N ASP A 71 3.58 4.59 -4.34
CA ASP A 71 2.64 5.09 -5.35
C ASP A 71 1.90 3.90 -6.00
N PRO A 72 0.57 3.77 -5.82
CA PRO A 72 -0.19 2.63 -6.31
C PRO A 72 -0.31 2.58 -7.84
N ASN A 73 -0.03 3.69 -8.53
CA ASN A 73 -0.12 3.79 -9.98
C ASN A 73 1.17 3.35 -10.67
N THR A 74 2.32 3.56 -10.01
CA THR A 74 3.63 3.22 -10.59
C THR A 74 4.31 2.04 -9.92
N GLY A 75 3.92 1.67 -8.69
CA GLY A 75 4.65 0.73 -7.84
C GLY A 75 6.01 1.27 -7.40
N GLY A 76 6.24 2.57 -7.58
CA GLY A 76 7.47 3.27 -7.23
C GLY A 76 7.34 4.07 -5.94
N ALA A 77 8.37 4.85 -5.67
CA ALA A 77 8.40 5.79 -4.57
C ALA A 77 7.23 6.79 -4.65
N GLY A 78 6.48 6.91 -3.56
CA GLY A 78 5.21 7.63 -3.44
C GLY A 78 5.21 8.76 -2.41
N PHE A 79 6.35 9.04 -1.77
CA PHE A 79 6.55 10.32 -1.07
C PHE A 79 7.30 11.28 -1.98
N TYR A 80 6.54 12.14 -2.66
CA TYR A 80 7.06 13.20 -3.51
C TYR A 80 7.37 14.47 -2.71
N TRP A 81 8.60 14.95 -2.88
CA TRP A 81 9.02 16.26 -2.38
C TRP A 81 10.11 16.86 -3.27
N PRO A 82 9.86 18.04 -3.89
CA PRO A 82 8.59 18.76 -3.92
C PRO A 82 7.50 18.04 -4.73
N LYS A 83 6.25 18.09 -4.27
CA LYS A 83 5.08 17.57 -4.99
C LYS A 83 4.96 18.22 -6.37
N GLY A 84 4.51 17.44 -7.36
CA GLY A 84 4.46 17.87 -8.76
C GLY A 84 5.78 17.75 -9.51
N THR A 85 6.83 17.21 -8.87
CA THR A 85 8.07 16.78 -9.53
C THR A 85 8.21 15.26 -9.45
N GLU A 86 9.16 14.69 -10.18
CA GLU A 86 9.50 13.26 -10.09
C GLU A 86 10.42 12.92 -8.90
N LYS A 87 10.77 13.91 -8.07
CA LYS A 87 11.67 13.71 -6.92
C LYS A 87 10.91 13.09 -5.76
N THR A 88 11.49 12.05 -5.19
CA THR A 88 10.93 11.33 -4.05
C THR A 88 11.89 11.31 -2.87
N ALA A 89 11.32 11.35 -1.66
CA ALA A 89 12.05 11.33 -0.40
C ALA A 89 12.05 9.95 0.28
N SER A 90 11.00 9.15 0.05
CA SER A 90 10.80 7.81 0.59
C SER A 90 10.22 6.89 -0.47
N TYR A 91 10.67 5.64 -0.54
CA TYR A 91 10.18 4.65 -1.49
C TYR A 91 8.94 3.90 -0.99
N GLU A 92 8.98 3.43 0.24
CA GLU A 92 7.87 2.77 0.94
C GLU A 92 8.21 2.76 2.44
N ASP A 93 7.23 3.06 3.28
CA ASP A 93 7.33 3.06 4.73
C ASP A 93 6.03 2.57 5.38
N GLY A 94 6.05 2.47 6.70
CA GLY A 94 4.85 2.11 7.45
C GLY A 94 5.13 2.02 8.94
N LEU A 95 4.05 1.94 9.72
CA LEU A 95 4.15 1.90 11.17
C LEU A 95 4.70 0.54 11.62
N VAL A 96 5.75 0.58 12.45
CA VAL A 96 6.28 -0.59 13.16
C VAL A 96 6.06 -0.38 14.65
N TRP A 97 5.55 -1.41 15.33
CA TRP A 97 5.38 -1.40 16.77
C TRP A 97 5.93 -2.69 17.39
N GLY A 98 6.28 -2.60 18.65
CA GLY A 98 6.74 -3.75 19.41
C GLY A 98 6.48 -3.60 20.90
N GLY A 99 6.50 -4.72 21.59
CA GLY A 99 6.30 -4.79 23.03
C GLY A 99 6.63 -6.16 23.59
N LEU A 100 6.62 -6.28 24.92
CA LEU A 100 6.78 -7.55 25.59
C LEU A 100 5.41 -8.21 25.79
N VAL A 101 5.27 -9.43 25.27
CA VAL A 101 4.09 -10.28 25.52
C VAL A 101 4.56 -11.49 26.31
N SER A 102 4.11 -11.61 27.56
CA SER A 102 4.57 -12.63 28.51
C SER A 102 6.11 -12.69 28.61
N GLY A 103 6.75 -11.52 28.71
CA GLY A 103 8.20 -11.38 28.82
C GLY A 103 8.99 -11.64 27.53
N ARG A 104 8.33 -11.91 26.40
CA ARG A 104 9.00 -12.15 25.10
C ARG A 104 8.77 -10.96 24.16
N PRO A 105 9.80 -10.47 23.45
CA PRO A 105 9.62 -9.41 22.48
C PRO A 105 8.73 -9.88 21.33
N ARG A 106 7.76 -9.06 20.97
CA ARG A 106 6.89 -9.19 19.80
C ARG A 106 6.95 -7.90 19.01
N VAL A 107 7.02 -8.02 17.69
CA VAL A 107 7.05 -6.89 16.76
C VAL A 107 6.02 -7.18 15.66
N GLY A 108 5.34 -6.14 15.22
CA GLY A 108 4.42 -6.17 14.09
C GLY A 108 4.45 -4.84 13.35
N GLY A 109 3.85 -4.82 12.17
CA GLY A 109 3.77 -3.63 11.35
C GLY A 109 4.20 -3.83 9.93
N SER A 110 4.57 -2.72 9.30
CA SER A 110 4.94 -2.64 7.89
C SER A 110 6.39 -2.20 7.77
N THR A 111 7.25 -3.04 7.19
CA THR A 111 8.66 -2.72 6.91
C THR A 111 8.92 -2.97 5.44
N TYR A 112 9.00 -1.91 4.64
CA TYR A 112 9.18 -1.98 3.17
C TYR A 112 8.08 -2.75 2.41
N THR A 113 7.16 -3.36 3.16
CA THR A 113 5.99 -4.11 2.72
C THR A 113 4.95 -3.94 3.81
N HIS A 114 3.71 -3.73 3.40
CA HIS A 114 2.56 -3.69 4.29
C HIS A 114 2.24 -5.05 4.91
N GLY A 115 2.40 -5.14 6.23
CA GLY A 115 2.07 -6.32 7.03
C GLY A 115 0.67 -6.29 7.63
N LEU A 116 -0.09 -5.24 7.37
CA LEU A 116 -1.41 -4.98 7.93
C LEU A 116 -2.53 -5.31 6.92
N ARG A 117 -3.74 -5.41 7.43
CA ARG A 117 -4.98 -5.58 6.65
C ARG A 117 -5.94 -4.45 7.02
N ALA A 118 -6.87 -4.15 6.13
CA ALA A 118 -7.92 -3.20 6.42
C ALA A 118 -8.77 -3.66 7.61
N GLY A 119 -9.10 -2.71 8.49
CA GLY A 119 -10.02 -2.89 9.60
C GLY A 119 -9.41 -2.89 10.98
N HIS A 120 -10.26 -2.54 11.95
CA HIS A 120 -9.89 -2.49 13.36
C HIS A 120 -9.99 -3.87 14.00
N VAL A 121 -9.40 -4.00 15.18
CA VAL A 121 -9.52 -5.20 16.02
C VAL A 121 -10.77 -5.08 16.88
N ILE A 122 -11.65 -6.07 16.81
CA ILE A 122 -12.86 -6.17 17.63
C ILE A 122 -12.52 -6.93 18.92
N GLY A 123 -12.84 -6.32 20.06
CA GLY A 123 -12.61 -6.89 21.38
C GLY A 123 -11.15 -6.73 21.84
N GLY A 124 -10.71 -7.58 22.78
CA GLY A 124 -9.37 -7.51 23.35
C GLY A 124 -8.89 -8.86 23.89
N GLY A 125 -7.59 -8.95 24.16
CA GLY A 125 -6.98 -10.18 24.69
C GLY A 125 -7.08 -11.37 23.72
N ALA A 126 -7.26 -12.57 24.28
CA ALA A 126 -7.25 -13.82 23.50
C ALA A 126 -8.46 -13.99 22.57
N VAL A 127 -9.54 -13.23 22.78
CA VAL A 127 -10.76 -13.27 21.96
C VAL A 127 -10.80 -12.17 20.90
N ALA A 128 -9.74 -11.36 20.83
CA ALA A 128 -9.61 -10.32 19.82
C ALA A 128 -9.66 -10.95 18.43
N ARG A 129 -10.52 -10.39 17.58
CA ARG A 129 -10.68 -10.83 16.21
C ARG A 129 -10.69 -9.61 15.29
N PRO A 130 -10.18 -9.74 14.07
CA PRO A 130 -10.16 -8.61 13.17
C PRO A 130 -11.54 -8.42 12.51
N ASP A 131 -11.94 -7.16 12.31
CA ASP A 131 -13.16 -6.85 11.55
C ASP A 131 -13.03 -7.26 10.07
N SER A 132 -14.15 -7.37 9.37
CA SER A 132 -14.18 -7.76 7.96
C SER A 132 -13.37 -6.78 7.12
N SER A 133 -12.33 -7.27 6.44
CA SER A 133 -11.54 -6.41 5.55
C SER A 133 -12.43 -5.80 4.47
N ASN A 134 -13.45 -6.51 3.98
CA ASN A 134 -14.31 -6.03 2.89
C ASN A 134 -15.38 -5.00 3.32
N ASP A 135 -15.39 -4.56 4.57
CA ASP A 135 -16.29 -3.48 4.99
C ASP A 135 -15.85 -2.16 4.31
N PRO A 136 -16.74 -1.48 3.58
CA PRO A 136 -16.40 -0.24 2.87
C PRO A 136 -15.93 0.90 3.80
N ARG A 137 -16.27 0.85 5.10
CA ARG A 137 -15.79 1.82 6.09
C ARG A 137 -14.29 1.71 6.33
N HIS A 138 -13.66 0.60 5.93
CA HIS A 138 -12.24 0.37 6.17
C HIS A 138 -11.41 0.99 5.04
N ARG A 139 -11.58 2.30 4.85
CA ARG A 139 -10.93 3.11 3.82
C ARG A 139 -10.12 4.23 4.47
N VAL A 140 -9.27 4.89 3.68
CA VAL A 140 -8.49 6.04 4.14
C VAL A 140 -9.37 7.29 4.00
N TYR A 141 -9.79 7.83 5.14
CA TYR A 141 -10.53 9.09 5.22
C TYR A 141 -9.56 10.26 5.06
N LYS A 142 -10.04 11.37 4.51
CA LYS A 142 -9.26 12.58 4.33
C LYS A 142 -10.14 13.79 4.62
N ILE A 143 -9.77 14.51 5.67
CA ILE A 143 -10.40 15.78 6.04
C ILE A 143 -9.43 16.92 5.78
N GLN A 144 -9.97 18.05 5.36
CA GLN A 144 -9.19 19.25 5.07
C GLN A 144 -9.99 20.51 5.41
N LYS A 145 -9.30 21.56 5.86
CA LYS A 145 -9.92 22.77 6.42
C LYS A 145 -10.89 23.47 5.47
N ASN A 146 -10.52 23.55 4.19
CA ASN A 146 -11.25 24.29 3.17
C ASN A 146 -12.01 23.36 2.20
N TRP A 147 -12.46 22.18 2.65
CA TRP A 147 -13.13 21.22 1.77
C TRP A 147 -14.37 21.78 1.06
N ARG A 148 -15.07 22.74 1.69
CA ARG A 148 -16.25 23.40 1.12
C ARG A 148 -15.92 24.25 -0.11
N GLU A 149 -14.75 24.87 -0.13
CA GLU A 149 -14.29 25.71 -1.24
C GLU A 149 -14.04 24.86 -2.50
N LEU A 150 -13.74 23.57 -2.34
CA LEU A 150 -13.59 22.64 -3.46
C LEU A 150 -14.86 22.55 -4.31
N LYS A 151 -16.05 22.85 -3.76
CA LYS A 151 -17.32 22.77 -4.50
C LYS A 151 -17.30 23.56 -5.81
N ALA A 152 -16.59 24.69 -5.83
CA ALA A 152 -16.45 25.54 -7.01
C ALA A 152 -15.20 25.21 -7.86
N ILE A 153 -14.17 24.59 -7.27
CA ILE A 153 -12.85 24.41 -7.89
C ILE A 153 -12.68 23.00 -8.47
N ASP A 154 -13.08 21.99 -7.69
CA ASP A 154 -12.95 20.57 -8.02
C ASP A 154 -14.14 19.81 -7.41
N PRO A 155 -15.27 19.70 -8.15
CA PRO A 155 -16.48 19.03 -7.66
C PRO A 155 -16.28 17.57 -7.27
N THR A 156 -15.31 16.89 -7.89
CA THR A 156 -14.98 15.50 -7.59
C THR A 156 -14.28 15.39 -6.23
N ARG A 157 -13.24 16.21 -5.99
CA ARG A 157 -12.58 16.26 -4.67
C ARG A 157 -13.54 16.75 -3.59
N TYR A 158 -14.44 17.68 -3.91
CA TYR A 158 -15.48 18.13 -3.00
C TYR A 158 -16.40 16.98 -2.56
N ALA A 159 -16.87 16.15 -3.51
CA ALA A 159 -17.74 15.03 -3.18
C ALA A 159 -17.06 14.04 -2.22
N ALA A 160 -15.81 13.68 -2.51
CA ALA A 160 -15.01 12.79 -1.66
C ALA A 160 -14.75 13.41 -0.27
N ALA A 161 -14.34 14.68 -0.20
CA ALA A 161 -14.07 15.33 1.09
C ALA A 161 -15.34 15.52 1.92
N ARG A 162 -16.50 15.74 1.28
CA ARG A 162 -17.80 15.79 1.96
C ARG A 162 -18.19 14.43 2.51
N GLU A 163 -18.00 13.36 1.73
CA GLU A 163 -18.24 11.99 2.16
C GLU A 163 -17.38 11.64 3.37
N ASP A 164 -16.08 11.95 3.33
CA ASP A 164 -15.15 11.72 4.44
C ASP A 164 -15.50 12.50 5.70
N TYR A 165 -15.98 13.73 5.54
CA TYR A 165 -16.43 14.56 6.66
C TYR A 165 -17.67 13.99 7.33
N VAL A 166 -18.67 13.56 6.55
CA VAL A 166 -19.95 13.02 7.07
C VAL A 166 -19.77 11.62 7.65
N GLU A 167 -18.95 10.79 7.02
CA GLU A 167 -18.70 9.40 7.43
C GLU A 167 -17.51 9.25 8.37
N TRP A 168 -17.01 10.37 8.91
CA TRP A 168 -15.84 10.38 9.78
C TRP A 168 -15.96 9.33 10.90
N PRO A 169 -14.95 8.46 11.11
CA PRO A 169 -15.09 7.29 11.97
C PRO A 169 -14.86 7.63 13.45
N GLY A 170 -15.53 8.66 13.98
CA GLY A 170 -15.40 9.09 15.37
C GLY A 170 -15.75 7.99 16.38
N ASN A 171 -16.70 7.12 16.02
CA ASN A 171 -17.06 5.94 16.81
C ASN A 171 -15.97 4.87 16.87
N LEU A 172 -14.96 4.93 15.98
CA LEU A 172 -13.79 4.06 15.97
C LEU A 172 -12.55 4.73 16.59
N GLY A 173 -12.73 5.88 17.22
CA GLY A 173 -11.67 6.61 17.93
C GLY A 173 -11.00 7.70 17.12
N ALA A 174 -11.51 8.03 15.92
CA ALA A 174 -11.04 9.22 15.23
C ALA A 174 -11.40 10.48 16.04
N PRO A 175 -10.50 11.49 16.11
CA PRO A 175 -10.73 12.68 16.92
C PRO A 175 -11.93 13.48 16.43
N PHE A 176 -12.76 13.97 17.35
CA PHE A 176 -13.93 14.77 17.06
C PHE A 176 -14.20 15.83 18.14
N ILE A 177 -14.99 16.84 17.77
CA ILE A 177 -15.55 17.86 18.65
C ILE A 177 -16.95 17.40 19.04
N ASP A 178 -17.13 17.00 20.29
CA ASP A 178 -18.42 16.66 20.87
C ASP A 178 -19.22 17.95 21.12
N VAL A 179 -20.18 18.24 20.25
CA VAL A 179 -20.93 19.51 20.26
C VAL A 179 -22.01 19.49 21.35
N ASN A 180 -22.57 18.32 21.65
CA ASN A 180 -23.68 18.19 22.58
C ASN A 180 -23.25 17.72 23.99
N GLY A 181 -22.00 17.34 24.17
CA GLY A 181 -21.38 16.96 25.44
C GLY A 181 -21.80 15.58 25.94
N ASN A 182 -22.26 14.67 25.06
CA ASN A 182 -22.75 13.35 25.46
C ASN A 182 -21.65 12.28 25.55
N GLY A 183 -20.41 12.61 25.17
CA GLY A 183 -19.25 11.72 25.19
C GLY A 183 -19.28 10.61 24.12
N ARG A 184 -20.08 10.76 23.06
CA ARG A 184 -20.24 9.80 21.96
C ARG A 184 -20.21 10.54 20.64
N TRP A 185 -19.74 9.85 19.60
CA TRP A 185 -19.76 10.41 18.24
C TRP A 185 -21.16 10.37 17.65
N ASP A 186 -21.70 11.54 17.32
CA ASP A 186 -22.91 11.74 16.53
C ASP A 186 -22.54 12.27 15.12
N PRO A 187 -22.80 11.52 14.03
CA PRO A 187 -22.41 11.96 12.70
C PRO A 187 -22.95 13.35 12.30
N PRO A 188 -22.17 14.18 11.61
CA PRO A 188 -22.57 15.53 11.24
C PRO A 188 -23.80 15.53 10.35
N GLN A 189 -24.74 16.41 10.64
CA GLN A 189 -25.92 16.67 9.82
C GLN A 189 -25.70 17.97 9.07
N LEU A 190 -25.71 17.90 7.73
CA LEU A 190 -25.43 19.05 6.87
C LEU A 190 -26.66 19.46 6.04
N ASP A 191 -26.92 20.76 5.95
CA ASP A 191 -27.91 21.32 5.02
C ASP A 191 -27.41 21.26 3.54
N PRO A 192 -28.23 21.63 2.53
CA PRO A 192 -27.79 21.66 1.13
C PRO A 192 -26.68 22.69 0.80
N ALA A 193 -26.49 23.69 1.67
CA ALA A 193 -25.37 24.63 1.62
C ALA A 193 -24.17 24.15 2.47
N ASP A 194 -24.22 22.88 2.88
CA ASP A 194 -23.29 22.16 3.71
C ASP A 194 -23.12 22.70 5.14
N ARG A 195 -23.95 23.63 5.62
CA ARG A 195 -23.86 24.11 7.00
C ARG A 195 -24.24 23.00 7.97
N GLN A 196 -23.50 22.89 9.06
CA GLN A 196 -23.83 21.97 10.14
C GLN A 196 -25.14 22.40 10.80
N THR A 197 -26.13 21.51 10.82
CA THR A 197 -27.41 21.71 11.49
C THR A 197 -27.55 20.84 12.74
N GLY A 198 -26.64 19.89 12.96
CA GLY A 198 -26.61 19.00 14.12
C GLY A 198 -25.46 18.01 14.04
N GLY A 199 -25.30 17.20 15.09
CA GLY A 199 -24.20 16.24 15.23
C GLY A 199 -22.87 16.90 15.60
N ASP A 200 -21.84 16.09 15.62
CA ASP A 200 -20.46 16.44 15.98
C ASP A 200 -19.62 16.76 14.74
N GLU A 201 -18.39 17.20 14.97
CA GLU A 201 -17.46 17.59 13.90
C GLU A 201 -16.14 16.82 13.99
N PRO A 202 -15.51 16.42 12.87
CA PRO A 202 -14.14 15.95 12.88
C PRO A 202 -13.21 16.98 13.51
N SER A 203 -12.36 16.55 14.44
CA SER A 203 -11.35 17.41 15.07
C SER A 203 -10.00 17.12 14.44
N PHE A 204 -9.34 18.14 13.91
CA PHE A 204 -8.03 18.01 13.30
C PHE A 204 -7.24 19.31 13.40
N VAL A 205 -5.92 19.20 13.25
CA VAL A 205 -4.98 20.32 13.32
C VAL A 205 -4.34 20.51 11.95
N GLY A 206 -4.10 21.76 11.57
CA GLY A 206 -3.51 22.12 10.29
C GLY A 206 -4.53 22.10 9.15
N ASP A 207 -4.03 21.94 7.92
CA ASP A 207 -4.85 22.05 6.72
C ASP A 207 -5.47 20.73 6.28
N GLN A 208 -4.88 19.59 6.70
CA GLN A 208 -5.28 18.25 6.27
C GLN A 208 -4.95 17.18 7.33
N GLN A 209 -5.80 16.16 7.44
CA GLN A 209 -5.56 14.93 8.19
C GLN A 209 -6.10 13.70 7.41
N LEU A 210 -5.45 12.55 7.60
CA LEU A 210 -5.88 11.24 7.13
C LEU A 210 -6.21 10.30 8.30
#